data_AF-A0A2M7V0I9-F1
#
_entry.id   AF-A0A2M7V0I9-F1
#
_cell.length_a   1.000
_cell.length_b   1.000
_cell.length_c   1.000
_cell.angle_alpha   90.00
_cell.angle_beta   90.00
_cell.angle_gamma   90.00
#
_symmetry.space_group_name_H-M   'P 1'
#
loop_
_entity.id
_entity.type
_entity.pdbx_description
1 polymer ?
#
loop_
_entity_poly.entity_id
_entity_poly.type
_entity_poly.pdbx_seq_one_letter_code
_entity_poly.pdbx_strand_id
1 'polypeptide(L)'
;MPKNIEEGPQRFGAPIEEEKIKSIEIKKDKVVVMGVEIPRNPEPGPRTPRQEKFKDFIEDEFSLDLLQKVAKGVYLDTPTMLEGEAAVGKSFTIEYLAFLANQEVYRMSLNGQTDTTDLIGKWVPRSEGPRKKIQPLLDNPKKCITEEAKAIIESKMIKAAAEAKKEAAEEGREMPVYFGFSREEMEEICRLEKIDVPESDWVWQDGELPRQIESGAWTVLDEVNTCEPQILVRLNAV
;
A
#
# COMPACT_ATOMS: atom_id res chain seq x y z
N MET A 1 4.91 89.06 -15.62
CA MET A 1 4.38 87.83 -14.98
C MET A 1 4.63 86.66 -15.92
N PRO A 2 5.61 85.78 -15.67
CA PRO A 2 5.75 84.55 -16.44
C PRO A 2 4.85 83.46 -15.85
N LYS A 3 4.15 82.73 -16.73
CA LYS A 3 3.31 81.57 -16.37
C LYS A 3 4.21 80.38 -16.03
N ASN A 4 4.01 79.81 -14.83
CA ASN A 4 4.60 78.54 -14.42
C ASN A 4 4.14 77.43 -15.37
N ILE A 5 5.09 76.76 -16.00
CA ILE A 5 4.88 75.48 -16.67
C ILE A 5 5.55 74.44 -15.78
N GLU A 6 4.78 73.90 -14.83
CA GLU A 6 5.14 72.71 -14.05
C GLU A 6 4.07 71.65 -14.32
N GLU A 7 4.20 70.91 -15.42
CA GLU A 7 3.53 69.62 -15.58
C GLU A 7 4.61 68.61 -15.99
N GLY A 8 5.16 67.93 -14.99
CA GLY A 8 5.98 66.73 -15.21
C GLY A 8 5.14 65.63 -15.87
N PRO A 9 5.77 64.65 -16.54
CA PRO A 9 5.05 63.62 -17.27
C PRO A 9 4.13 62.83 -16.33
N GLN A 10 2.85 62.72 -16.70
CA GLN A 10 1.88 61.88 -16.02
C GLN A 10 2.44 60.45 -15.95
N ARG A 11 2.70 59.97 -14.72
CA ARG A 11 3.03 58.57 -14.48
C ARG A 11 1.79 57.74 -14.82
N PHE A 12 1.78 57.13 -16.00
CA PHE A 12 0.88 56.02 -16.30
C PHE A 12 1.25 54.87 -15.36
N GLY A 13 0.59 54.79 -14.21
CA GLY A 13 0.60 53.58 -13.40
C GLY A 13 -0.10 52.50 -14.20
N ALA A 14 0.63 51.48 -14.64
CA ALA A 14 0.00 50.30 -15.21
C ALA A 14 -0.99 49.75 -14.16
N PRO A 15 -2.26 49.49 -14.51
CA PRO A 15 -3.14 48.72 -13.65
C PRO A 15 -2.67 47.27 -13.71
N ILE A 16 -1.56 46.97 -13.04
CA ILE A 16 -1.28 45.61 -12.61
C ILE A 16 -2.23 45.43 -11.44
N GLU A 17 -3.44 44.95 -11.72
CA GLU A 17 -4.21 44.27 -10.70
C GLU A 17 -3.30 43.16 -10.20
N GLU A 18 -2.67 43.37 -9.04
CA GLU A 18 -2.00 42.31 -8.29
C GLU A 18 -3.09 41.33 -7.86
N GLU A 19 -3.59 40.53 -8.81
CA GLU A 19 -4.31 39.32 -8.49
C GLU A 19 -3.35 38.52 -7.62
N LYS A 20 -3.59 38.53 -6.31
CA LYS A 20 -2.88 37.68 -5.36
C LYS A 20 -3.08 36.24 -5.83
N ILE A 21 -2.10 35.73 -6.57
CA ILE A 21 -2.05 34.33 -6.97
C ILE A 21 -2.12 33.55 -5.67
N LYS A 22 -3.21 32.78 -5.50
CA LYS A 22 -3.33 31.92 -4.33
C LYS A 22 -2.19 30.91 -4.40
N SER A 23 -1.43 30.83 -3.31
CA SER A 23 -0.33 29.88 -3.09
C SER A 23 -0.75 28.45 -3.37
N ILE A 24 -1.94 28.07 -2.90
CA ILE A 24 -2.53 26.75 -3.07
C ILE A 24 -4.01 26.89 -3.45
N GLU A 25 -4.44 26.20 -4.50
CA GLU A 25 -5.83 26.12 -4.93
C GLU A 25 -6.27 24.66 -5.06
N ILE A 26 -7.26 24.24 -4.28
CA ILE A 26 -7.80 22.87 -4.33
C ILE A 26 -9.10 22.87 -5.12
N LYS A 27 -9.16 22.09 -6.20
CA LYS A 27 -10.35 21.82 -7.00
C LYS A 27 -10.82 20.39 -6.78
N LYS A 28 -11.90 19.99 -7.45
CA LYS A 28 -12.49 18.65 -7.31
C LYS A 28 -11.58 17.57 -7.93
N ASP A 29 -10.95 17.90 -9.06
CA ASP A 29 -10.19 17.02 -9.94
C ASP A 29 -8.68 17.31 -9.95
N LYS A 30 -8.27 18.48 -9.44
CA LYS A 30 -6.87 18.88 -9.38
C LYS A 30 -6.54 19.75 -8.18
N VAL A 31 -5.25 19.84 -7.86
CA VAL A 31 -4.66 20.79 -6.94
C VAL A 31 -3.65 21.64 -7.70
N VAL A 32 -3.68 22.95 -7.49
CA VAL A 32 -2.70 23.88 -8.05
C VAL A 32 -1.82 24.38 -6.91
N VAL A 33 -0.53 24.06 -6.95
CA VAL A 33 0.47 24.51 -5.97
C VAL A 33 1.41 25.48 -6.67
N MET A 34 1.36 26.77 -6.31
CA MET A 34 2.25 27.80 -6.86
C MET A 34 2.36 27.74 -8.40
N GLY A 35 1.22 27.53 -9.08
CA GLY A 35 1.12 27.39 -10.54
C GLY A 35 1.36 26.00 -11.13
N VAL A 36 1.65 24.98 -10.31
CA VAL A 36 1.83 23.58 -10.74
C VAL A 36 0.54 22.81 -10.52
N GLU A 37 -0.04 22.25 -11.59
CA GLU A 37 -1.28 21.48 -11.50
C GLU A 37 -1.01 19.99 -11.28
N ILE A 38 -1.63 19.38 -10.26
CA ILE A 38 -1.49 17.97 -9.92
C ILE A 38 -2.88 17.31 -9.93
N PRO A 39 -3.03 16.11 -10.50
CA PRO A 39 -4.28 15.37 -10.45
C PRO A 39 -4.68 15.06 -9.00
N ARG A 40 -5.96 15.22 -8.70
CA ARG A 40 -6.52 14.94 -7.37
C ARG A 40 -7.49 13.78 -7.45
N ASN A 41 -7.31 12.79 -6.57
CA ASN A 41 -8.24 11.68 -6.49
C ASN A 41 -9.60 12.15 -5.95
N PRO A 42 -10.74 11.66 -6.50
CA PRO A 42 -12.07 12.06 -6.05
C PRO A 42 -12.32 11.76 -4.56
N GLU A 43 -11.84 10.62 -4.10
CA GLU A 43 -11.99 10.13 -2.73
C GLU A 43 -10.62 9.77 -2.14
N PRO A 44 -10.38 10.08 -0.85
CA PRO A 44 -9.15 9.69 -0.17
C PRO A 44 -9.15 8.18 0.11
N GLY A 45 -8.02 7.54 -0.13
CA GLY A 45 -7.82 6.13 0.18
C GLY A 45 -7.46 5.89 1.65
N PRO A 46 -7.36 4.61 2.07
CA PRO A 46 -7.08 4.24 3.46
C PRO A 46 -5.77 4.82 4.02
N ARG A 47 -4.75 5.01 3.18
CA ARG A 47 -3.45 5.57 3.56
C ARG A 47 -3.24 7.03 3.13
N THR A 48 -4.29 7.73 2.74
CA THR A 48 -4.18 9.18 2.53
C THR A 48 -3.88 9.87 3.87
N PRO A 49 -2.85 10.74 3.95
CA PRO A 49 -2.53 11.46 5.17
C PRO A 49 -3.73 12.28 5.68
N ARG A 50 -3.99 12.24 6.99
CA ARG A 50 -5.17 12.87 7.57
C ARG A 50 -4.97 14.36 7.80
N GLN A 51 -6.05 15.14 7.66
CA GLN A 51 -6.03 16.59 7.82
C GLN A 51 -5.51 17.05 9.19
N GLU A 52 -5.73 16.27 10.26
CA GLU A 52 -5.28 16.64 11.60
C GLU A 52 -3.78 16.82 11.71
N LYS A 53 -2.99 16.13 10.87
CA LYS A 53 -1.53 16.23 10.86
C LYS A 53 -1.03 17.59 10.37
N PHE A 54 -1.84 18.32 9.61
CA PHE A 54 -1.43 19.54 8.90
C PHE A 54 -2.10 20.81 9.41
N LYS A 55 -2.77 20.76 10.57
CA LYS A 55 -3.45 21.93 11.17
C LYS A 55 -2.50 23.10 11.44
N ASP A 56 -1.25 22.79 11.78
CA ASP A 56 -0.21 23.76 12.13
C ASP A 56 0.72 24.06 10.95
N PHE A 57 0.37 23.63 9.72
CA PHE A 57 1.17 23.96 8.54
C PHE A 57 1.04 25.45 8.21
N ILE A 58 2.19 26.11 8.04
CA ILE A 58 2.26 27.54 7.74
C ILE A 58 2.75 27.69 6.30
N GLU A 59 2.05 28.51 5.53
CA GLU A 59 2.41 28.86 4.15
C GLU A 59 3.46 29.97 4.12
N ASP A 60 4.65 29.68 4.66
CA ASP A 60 5.81 30.57 4.54
C ASP A 60 6.57 30.34 3.22
N GLU A 61 7.46 31.27 2.87
CA GLU A 61 8.21 31.25 1.59
C GLU A 61 9.01 29.94 1.41
N PHE A 62 9.63 29.43 2.48
CA PHE A 62 10.42 28.21 2.42
C PHE A 62 9.53 26.97 2.24
N SER A 63 8.45 26.88 3.01
CA SER A 63 7.49 25.77 2.92
C SER A 63 6.82 25.70 1.54
N LEU A 64 6.44 26.86 0.97
CA LEU A 64 5.83 26.94 -0.35
C LEU A 64 6.82 26.61 -1.48
N ASP A 65 8.07 27.07 -1.39
CA ASP A 65 9.12 26.73 -2.36
C ASP A 65 9.41 25.22 -2.36
N LEU A 66 9.53 24.60 -1.18
CA LEU A 66 9.70 23.16 -1.05
C LEU A 66 8.50 22.39 -1.60
N LEU A 67 7.27 22.83 -1.27
CA LEU A 67 6.05 22.22 -1.76
C LEU A 67 5.94 22.33 -3.29
N GLN A 68 6.31 23.47 -3.88
CA GLN A 68 6.33 23.64 -5.33
C GLN A 68 7.35 22.70 -6.00
N LYS A 69 8.54 22.50 -5.41
CA LYS A 69 9.54 21.58 -5.95
C LYS A 69 9.04 20.13 -5.96
N VAL A 70 8.46 19.67 -4.84
CA VAL A 70 7.85 18.34 -4.77
C VAL A 70 6.70 18.22 -5.77
N ALA A 71 5.87 19.27 -5.88
CA ALA A 71 4.76 19.32 -6.82
C ALA A 71 5.22 19.19 -8.28
N LYS A 72 6.31 19.85 -8.65
CA LYS A 72 6.92 19.71 -10.00
C LYS A 72 7.38 18.28 -10.27
N GLY A 73 7.98 17.61 -9.29
CA GLY A 73 8.40 16.20 -9.42
C GLY A 73 7.23 15.28 -9.73
N VAL A 74 6.10 15.47 -9.04
CA VAL A 74 4.85 14.75 -9.29
C VAL A 74 4.27 15.07 -10.66
N TYR A 75 4.23 16.35 -11.04
CA TYR A 75 3.71 16.78 -12.35
C TYR A 75 4.50 16.20 -13.53
N LEU A 76 5.82 16.06 -13.37
CA LEU A 76 6.70 15.49 -14.39
C LEU A 76 6.67 13.96 -14.43
N ASP A 77 6.02 13.31 -13.46
CA ASP A 77 6.00 11.86 -13.30
C ASP A 77 7.42 11.24 -13.27
N THR A 78 8.34 11.92 -12.57
CA THR A 78 9.75 11.50 -12.46
C THR A 78 10.12 11.12 -11.02
N PRO A 79 10.84 10.01 -10.81
CA PRO A 79 11.41 9.68 -9.49
C PRO A 79 12.25 10.86 -8.97
N THR A 80 11.80 11.45 -7.87
CA THR A 80 12.38 12.69 -7.34
C THR A 80 13.12 12.40 -6.04
N MET A 81 14.42 12.72 -6.02
CA MET A 81 15.23 12.67 -4.80
C MET A 81 15.17 14.01 -4.07
N LEU A 82 14.94 13.99 -2.76
CA LEU A 82 14.88 15.19 -1.93
C LEU A 82 16.00 15.18 -0.88
N GLU A 83 17.05 15.94 -1.13
CA GLU A 83 18.20 16.09 -0.22
C GLU A 83 18.12 17.40 0.58
N GLY A 84 18.61 17.38 1.81
CA GLY A 84 18.73 18.56 2.67
C GLY A 84 18.97 18.19 4.13
N GLU A 85 19.04 19.17 5.02
CA GLU A 85 19.20 18.93 6.46
C GLU A 85 18.04 18.15 7.08
N ALA A 86 18.30 17.44 8.17
CA ALA A 86 17.25 16.78 8.93
C ALA A 86 16.27 17.80 9.52
N ALA A 87 15.01 17.40 9.70
CA ALA A 87 13.95 18.22 10.31
C ALA A 87 13.54 19.52 9.57
N VAL A 88 13.98 19.74 8.32
CA VAL A 88 13.48 20.87 7.47
C VAL A 88 12.10 20.61 6.85
N GLY A 89 11.39 19.56 7.27
CA GLY A 89 10.04 19.28 6.79
C GLY A 89 9.91 18.47 5.49
N LYS A 90 11.00 17.93 4.92
CA LYS A 90 11.00 17.12 3.68
C LYS A 90 9.85 16.10 3.58
N SER A 91 9.84 15.11 4.46
CA SER A 91 8.81 14.06 4.47
C SER A 91 7.43 14.63 4.82
N PHE A 92 7.37 15.67 5.65
CA PHE A 92 6.13 16.35 6.00
C PHE A 92 5.50 17.03 4.78
N THR A 93 6.28 17.72 3.96
CA THR A 93 5.82 18.40 2.74
C THR A 93 5.31 17.42 1.69
N ILE A 94 5.97 16.26 1.54
CA ILE A 94 5.48 15.18 0.64
C ILE A 94 4.11 14.68 1.10
N GLU A 95 3.97 14.37 2.38
CA GLU A 95 2.69 13.93 2.93
C GLU A 95 1.61 15.02 2.86
N TYR A 96 1.99 16.29 3.03
CA TYR A 96 1.06 17.41 2.89
C TYR A 96 0.55 17.53 1.45
N LEU A 97 1.44 17.42 0.47
CA LEU A 97 1.05 17.41 -0.94
C LEU A 97 0.09 16.25 -1.26
N ALA A 98 0.37 15.06 -0.72
CA ALA A 98 -0.49 13.90 -0.91
C ALA A 98 -1.88 14.08 -0.27
N PHE A 99 -1.93 14.69 0.91
CA PHE A 99 -3.20 15.08 1.54
C PHE A 99 -4.00 16.01 0.63
N LEU A 100 -3.37 17.05 0.06
CA LEU A 100 -4.05 17.96 -0.88
C LEU A 100 -4.58 17.19 -2.10
N ALA A 101 -3.77 16.29 -2.65
CA ALA A 101 -4.08 15.49 -3.83
C ALA A 101 -5.03 14.29 -3.58
N ASN A 102 -5.48 14.06 -2.33
CA ASN A 102 -6.18 12.84 -1.91
C ASN A 102 -5.44 11.54 -2.31
N GLN A 103 -4.11 11.60 -2.33
CA GLN A 103 -3.28 10.50 -2.77
C GLN A 103 -2.82 9.65 -1.60
N GLU A 104 -2.80 8.32 -1.78
CA GLU A 104 -2.27 7.42 -0.78
C GLU A 104 -0.75 7.48 -0.77
N VAL A 105 -0.15 7.43 0.42
CA VAL A 105 1.31 7.44 0.59
C VAL A 105 1.74 6.22 1.38
N TYR A 106 2.72 5.52 0.83
CA TYR A 106 3.44 4.48 1.52
C TYR A 106 4.84 4.97 1.80
N ARG A 107 5.20 4.97 3.07
CA ARG A 107 6.51 5.42 3.53
C ARG A 107 7.25 4.24 4.12
N MET A 108 8.47 4.00 3.65
CA MET A 108 9.37 3.03 4.25
C MET A 108 10.75 3.67 4.47
N SER A 109 11.30 3.45 5.66
CA SER A 109 12.69 3.81 5.94
C SER A 109 13.56 2.67 5.45
N LEU A 110 14.49 2.97 4.56
CA LEU A 110 15.53 2.01 4.21
C LEU A 110 16.61 2.04 5.29
N ASN A 111 17.19 0.89 5.59
CA ASN A 111 18.29 0.75 6.54
C ASN A 111 19.23 -0.38 6.10
N GLY A 112 20.34 -0.56 6.83
CA GLY A 112 21.34 -1.61 6.54
C GLY A 112 20.87 -3.06 6.80
N GLN A 113 19.61 -3.28 7.17
CA GLN A 113 18.99 -4.60 7.29
C GLN A 113 17.84 -4.79 6.30
N THR A 114 17.57 -3.79 5.45
CA THR A 114 16.49 -3.86 4.47
C THR A 114 16.94 -4.72 3.30
N ASP A 115 16.24 -5.83 3.08
CA ASP A 115 16.58 -6.79 2.04
C ASP A 115 15.79 -6.54 0.75
N THR A 116 16.33 -7.03 -0.38
CA THR A 116 15.63 -6.97 -1.67
C THR A 116 14.27 -7.68 -1.61
N THR A 117 14.14 -8.69 -0.75
CA THR A 117 12.90 -9.44 -0.57
C THR A 117 11.78 -8.62 0.04
N ASP A 118 12.11 -7.61 0.84
CA ASP A 118 11.10 -6.75 1.48
C ASP A 118 10.56 -5.74 0.48
N LEU A 119 11.40 -5.26 -0.44
CA LEU A 119 11.01 -4.33 -1.50
C LEU A 119 10.26 -5.01 -2.65
N ILE A 120 10.85 -6.04 -3.24
CA ILE A 120 10.33 -6.67 -4.47
C ILE A 120 9.42 -7.85 -4.14
N GLY A 121 9.81 -8.66 -3.17
CA GLY A 121 9.09 -9.87 -2.80
C GLY A 121 9.98 -11.09 -2.76
N LYS A 122 9.39 -12.21 -2.35
CA LYS A 122 10.09 -13.48 -2.21
C LYS A 122 9.16 -14.66 -2.44
N TRP A 123 9.75 -15.78 -2.83
CA TRP A 123 9.10 -17.07 -2.75
C TRP A 123 9.12 -17.54 -1.29
N VAL A 124 7.94 -17.74 -0.72
CA VAL A 124 7.77 -18.32 0.61
C VAL A 124 7.26 -19.75 0.50
N PRO A 125 7.71 -20.66 1.37
CA PRO A 125 7.09 -21.97 1.45
C PRO A 125 5.65 -21.78 1.89
N ARG A 126 4.75 -22.56 1.30
CA ARG A 126 3.32 -22.50 1.63
C ARG A 126 3.11 -22.81 3.11
N SER A 127 2.72 -21.80 3.88
CA SER A 127 2.36 -21.95 5.29
C SER A 127 0.95 -22.52 5.46
N GLU A 128 0.07 -22.35 4.48
CA GLU A 128 -1.31 -22.81 4.49
C GLU A 128 -1.51 -23.97 3.52
N GLY A 129 -1.28 -25.19 4.00
CA GLY A 129 -1.62 -26.40 3.23
C GLY A 129 -3.13 -26.54 3.01
N PRO A 130 -3.57 -27.41 2.07
CA PRO A 130 -4.98 -27.73 1.83
C PRO A 130 -5.73 -28.02 3.14
N ARG A 131 -5.08 -28.76 4.05
CA ARG A 131 -5.59 -29.10 5.38
C ARG A 131 -6.04 -27.89 6.20
N LYS A 132 -5.27 -26.79 6.21
CA LYS A 132 -5.60 -25.60 7.01
C LYS A 132 -6.80 -24.87 6.42
N LYS A 133 -6.90 -24.80 5.08
CA LYS A 133 -8.03 -24.17 4.39
C LYS A 133 -9.34 -24.97 4.53
N ILE A 134 -9.25 -26.30 4.54
CA ILE A 134 -10.42 -27.17 4.73
C ILE A 134 -10.76 -27.40 6.21
N GLN A 135 -9.89 -27.03 7.16
CA GLN A 135 -10.13 -27.25 8.60
C GLN A 135 -11.52 -26.77 9.06
N PRO A 136 -12.03 -25.58 8.65
CA PRO A 136 -13.38 -25.15 9.01
C PRO A 136 -14.50 -26.06 8.47
N LEU A 137 -14.26 -26.75 7.36
CA LEU A 137 -15.18 -27.73 6.76
C LEU A 137 -15.09 -29.08 7.46
N LEU A 138 -13.88 -29.47 7.89
CA LEU A 138 -13.67 -30.68 8.70
C LEU A 138 -14.33 -30.54 10.07
N ASP A 139 -14.22 -29.37 10.71
CA ASP A 139 -14.83 -29.09 12.01
C ASP A 139 -16.35 -29.01 11.93
N ASN A 140 -16.90 -28.57 10.78
CA ASN A 140 -18.33 -28.48 10.57
C ASN A 140 -18.73 -28.83 9.12
N PRO A 141 -19.01 -30.12 8.83
CA PRO A 141 -19.35 -30.60 7.48
C PRO A 141 -20.59 -29.94 6.87
N LYS A 142 -21.44 -29.29 7.67
CA LYS A 142 -22.62 -28.54 7.19
C LYS A 142 -22.27 -27.22 6.48
N LYS A 143 -21.01 -26.76 6.60
CA LYS A 143 -20.52 -25.55 5.92
C LYS A 143 -20.06 -25.81 4.49
N CYS A 144 -20.00 -27.07 4.04
CA CYS A 144 -19.66 -27.40 2.67
C CYS A 144 -20.72 -26.85 1.71
N ILE A 145 -20.26 -26.26 0.60
CA ILE A 145 -21.07 -25.76 -0.50
C ILE A 145 -21.62 -26.95 -1.32
N THR A 146 -20.85 -28.03 -1.43
CA THR A 146 -21.18 -29.20 -2.23
C THR A 146 -21.49 -30.42 -1.36
N GLU A 147 -22.56 -31.17 -1.73
CA GLU A 147 -22.90 -32.43 -1.04
C GLU A 147 -21.85 -33.52 -1.30
N GLU A 148 -21.11 -33.44 -2.40
CA GLU A 148 -20.01 -34.36 -2.73
C GLU A 148 -18.83 -34.20 -1.75
N ALA A 149 -18.38 -32.97 -1.47
CA ALA A 149 -17.32 -32.71 -0.49
C ALA A 149 -17.74 -33.16 0.92
N LYS A 150 -19.00 -32.92 1.29
CA LYS A 150 -19.57 -33.35 2.57
C LYS A 150 -19.59 -34.88 2.69
N ALA A 151 -19.96 -35.61 1.64
CA ALA A 151 -19.94 -37.08 1.63
C ALA A 151 -18.51 -37.64 1.81
N ILE A 152 -17.50 -37.01 1.20
CA ILE A 152 -16.10 -37.39 1.38
C ILE A 152 -15.68 -37.22 2.84
N ILE A 153 -16.01 -36.08 3.45
CA ILE A 153 -15.66 -35.77 4.85
C ILE A 153 -16.39 -36.73 5.82
N GLU A 154 -17.71 -36.88 5.67
CA GLU A 154 -18.53 -37.72 6.56
C GLU A 154 -18.14 -39.20 6.45
N SER A 155 -17.92 -39.71 5.24
CA SER A 155 -17.53 -41.12 5.05
C SER A 155 -16.18 -41.44 5.70
N LYS A 156 -15.22 -40.50 5.69
CA LYS A 156 -13.95 -40.65 6.39
C LYS A 156 -14.07 -40.52 7.90
N MET A 157 -14.91 -39.61 8.39
CA MET A 157 -15.17 -39.45 9.83
C MET A 157 -15.79 -40.72 10.43
N ILE A 158 -16.72 -41.36 9.72
CA ILE A 158 -17.36 -42.61 10.16
C ILE A 158 -16.35 -43.75 10.22
N LYS A 159 -15.48 -43.88 9.21
CA LYS A 159 -14.43 -44.91 9.18
C LYS A 159 -13.41 -44.73 10.31
N ALA A 160 -12.92 -43.51 10.51
CA ALA A 160 -11.97 -43.19 11.59
C ALA A 160 -12.58 -43.44 12.99
N ALA A 161 -13.86 -43.13 13.19
CA ALA A 161 -14.56 -43.41 14.44
C ALA A 161 -14.79 -44.92 14.68
N ALA A 162 -14.99 -45.71 13.62
CA ALA A 162 -15.13 -47.16 13.72
C ALA A 162 -13.80 -47.85 14.06
N GLU A 163 -12.70 -47.41 13.45
CA GLU A 163 -11.34 -47.91 13.71
C GLU A 163 -10.91 -47.56 15.14
N ALA A 164 -11.09 -46.31 15.58
CA ALA A 164 -10.76 -45.91 16.94
C ALA A 164 -11.57 -46.66 18.02
N LYS A 165 -12.85 -46.99 17.75
CA LYS A 165 -13.65 -47.84 18.66
C LYS A 165 -13.14 -49.26 18.76
N LYS A 166 -12.64 -49.81 17.65
CA LYS A 166 -12.08 -51.16 17.60
C LYS A 166 -10.75 -51.22 18.35
N GLU A 167 -9.86 -50.26 18.12
CA GLU A 167 -8.58 -50.16 18.83
C GLU A 167 -8.76 -49.85 20.33
N ALA A 168 -9.73 -49.00 20.68
CA ALA A 168 -10.08 -48.74 22.08
C ALA A 168 -10.64 -49.97 22.81
N ALA A 169 -11.38 -50.83 22.10
CA ALA A 169 -11.87 -52.10 22.66
C ALA A 169 -10.74 -53.13 22.88
N GLU A 170 -9.68 -53.08 22.07
CA GLU A 170 -8.51 -53.95 22.18
C GLU A 170 -7.53 -53.48 23.28
N GLU A 171 -7.33 -52.17 23.45
CA GLU A 171 -6.38 -51.62 24.43
C GLU A 171 -7.00 -51.16 25.76
N GLY A 172 -8.33 -51.13 25.88
CA GLY A 172 -9.04 -50.76 27.12
C GLY A 172 -8.87 -49.29 27.54
N ARG A 173 -8.43 -48.42 26.64
CA ARG A 173 -8.28 -46.97 26.84
C ARG A 173 -8.94 -46.19 25.70
N GLU A 174 -9.44 -44.98 25.99
CA GLU A 174 -9.92 -44.09 24.94
C GLU A 174 -8.75 -43.62 24.07
N MET A 175 -8.84 -43.90 22.77
CA MET A 175 -7.88 -43.44 21.77
C MET A 175 -8.37 -42.16 21.09
N PRO A 176 -7.52 -41.13 20.92
CA PRO A 176 -7.89 -39.95 20.15
C PRO A 176 -8.08 -40.31 18.67
N VAL A 177 -9.22 -39.95 18.09
CA VAL A 177 -9.53 -40.17 16.67
C VAL A 177 -8.70 -39.20 15.82
N TYR A 178 -7.72 -39.71 15.07
CA TYR A 178 -6.95 -38.91 14.11
C TYR A 178 -7.64 -38.90 12.74
N PHE A 179 -8.15 -37.73 12.33
CA PHE A 179 -8.66 -37.51 10.97
C PHE A 179 -7.49 -37.34 9.98
N GLY A 180 -6.97 -38.46 9.47
CA GLY A 180 -5.99 -38.46 8.39
C GLY A 180 -6.68 -38.37 7.03
N PHE A 181 -6.70 -37.19 6.41
CA PHE A 181 -7.05 -37.05 4.98
C PHE A 181 -5.77 -37.18 4.14
N SER A 182 -5.85 -37.89 3.02
CA SER A 182 -4.76 -37.95 2.03
C SER A 182 -4.69 -36.65 1.25
N ARG A 183 -3.56 -36.40 0.57
CA ARG A 183 -3.37 -35.22 -0.26
C ARG A 183 -4.44 -35.10 -1.35
N GLU A 184 -4.73 -36.21 -2.03
CA GLU A 184 -5.70 -36.27 -3.13
C GLU A 184 -7.13 -35.92 -2.66
N GLU A 185 -7.56 -36.46 -1.52
CA GLU A 185 -8.88 -36.15 -0.97
C GLU A 185 -9.01 -34.69 -0.54
N MET A 186 -7.94 -34.11 0.01
CA MET A 186 -7.94 -32.69 0.38
C MET A 186 -7.94 -31.78 -0.85
N GLU A 187 -7.23 -32.16 -1.91
CA GLU A 187 -7.25 -31.44 -3.18
C GLU A 187 -8.62 -31.53 -3.85
N GLU A 188 -9.29 -32.68 -3.78
CA GLU A 188 -10.64 -32.86 -4.31
C GLU A 188 -11.68 -32.05 -3.55
N ILE A 189 -11.63 -32.04 -2.20
CA ILE A 189 -12.49 -31.17 -1.39
C ILE A 189 -12.28 -29.70 -1.75
N CYS A 190 -11.03 -29.26 -1.90
CA CYS A 190 -10.72 -27.89 -2.31
C CYS A 190 -11.29 -27.55 -3.70
N ARG A 191 -11.17 -28.48 -4.66
CA ARG A 191 -11.72 -28.33 -6.02
C ARG A 191 -13.24 -28.17 -6.00
N LEU A 192 -13.94 -29.05 -5.28
CA LEU A 192 -15.39 -29.05 -5.16
C LEU A 192 -15.92 -27.79 -4.46
N GLU A 193 -15.21 -27.33 -3.43
CA GLU A 193 -15.57 -26.15 -2.64
C GLU A 193 -15.06 -24.83 -3.26
N LYS A 194 -14.44 -24.88 -4.44
CA LYS A 194 -13.81 -23.73 -5.12
C LYS A 194 -12.81 -22.97 -4.22
N ILE A 195 -12.15 -23.71 -3.34
CA ILE A 195 -11.07 -23.19 -2.51
C ILE A 195 -9.82 -23.16 -3.39
N ASP A 196 -9.36 -21.96 -3.71
CA ASP A 196 -8.12 -21.80 -4.45
C ASP A 196 -6.94 -22.31 -3.62
N VAL A 197 -6.30 -23.34 -4.13
CA VAL A 197 -5.09 -23.92 -3.58
C VAL A 197 -4.08 -23.90 -4.70
N PRO A 198 -3.00 -23.11 -4.58
CA PRO A 198 -1.99 -23.08 -5.63
C PRO A 198 -1.45 -24.49 -5.88
N GLU A 199 -0.84 -24.76 -7.03
CA GLU A 199 -0.28 -26.10 -7.31
C GLU A 199 1.11 -26.30 -6.68
N SER A 200 1.88 -25.21 -6.52
CA SER A 200 3.29 -25.23 -6.09
C SER A 200 3.49 -25.10 -4.58
N ASP A 201 4.34 -25.93 -3.98
CA ASP A 201 4.72 -25.83 -2.55
C ASP A 201 5.33 -24.46 -2.17
N TRP A 202 5.72 -23.66 -3.16
CA TRP A 202 6.18 -22.29 -3.02
C TRP A 202 5.17 -21.31 -3.64
N VAL A 203 4.90 -20.22 -2.91
CA VAL A 203 4.01 -19.14 -3.36
C VAL A 203 4.81 -17.84 -3.39
N TRP A 204 4.62 -17.05 -4.44
CA TRP A 204 5.19 -15.71 -4.52
C TRP A 204 4.45 -14.79 -3.57
N GLN A 205 5.21 -14.06 -2.75
CA GLN A 205 4.69 -13.03 -1.88
C GLN A 205 5.30 -11.71 -2.31
N ASP A 206 4.47 -10.79 -2.77
CA ASP A 206 4.90 -9.45 -3.18
C ASP A 206 5.52 -8.67 -2.03
N GLY A 207 6.58 -7.94 -2.36
CA GLY A 207 7.20 -6.96 -1.48
C GLY A 207 6.34 -5.71 -1.35
N GLU A 208 6.87 -4.70 -0.67
CA GLU A 208 6.18 -3.43 -0.48
C GLU A 208 6.00 -2.66 -1.80
N LEU A 209 7.00 -2.65 -2.70
CA LEU A 209 6.92 -1.85 -3.93
C LEU A 209 5.84 -2.32 -4.92
N PRO A 210 5.74 -3.62 -5.30
CA PRO A 210 4.72 -4.04 -6.25
C PRO A 210 3.30 -3.71 -5.78
N ARG A 211 3.00 -3.93 -4.49
CA ARG A 211 1.70 -3.60 -3.90
C ARG A 211 1.38 -2.10 -3.98
N GLN A 212 2.39 -1.26 -3.86
CA GLN A 212 2.26 0.20 -3.92
C GLN A 212 2.03 0.67 -5.36
N ILE A 213 2.74 0.07 -6.31
CA ILE A 213 2.57 0.32 -7.74
C ILE A 213 1.17 -0.11 -8.21
N GLU A 214 0.69 -1.30 -7.81
CA GLU A 214 -0.64 -1.80 -8.17
C GLU A 214 -1.77 -0.90 -7.65
N SER A 215 -1.61 -0.33 -6.45
CA SER A 215 -2.57 0.62 -5.88
C SER A 215 -2.47 2.04 -6.47
N GLY A 216 -1.43 2.32 -7.27
CA GLY A 216 -1.18 3.66 -7.81
C GLY A 216 -0.81 4.69 -6.74
N ALA A 217 -0.37 4.23 -5.57
CA ALA A 217 -0.04 5.08 -4.44
C ALA A 217 1.37 5.67 -4.58
N TRP A 218 1.61 6.82 -3.95
CA TRP A 218 2.96 7.39 -3.88
C TRP A 218 3.83 6.60 -2.92
N THR A 219 5.03 6.28 -3.38
CA THR A 219 6.04 5.57 -2.59
C THR A 219 7.12 6.56 -2.14
N VAL A 220 7.37 6.62 -0.84
CA VAL A 220 8.41 7.44 -0.23
C VAL A 220 9.42 6.53 0.44
N LEU A 221 10.65 6.56 -0.09
CA LEU A 221 11.80 5.87 0.47
C LEU A 221 12.61 6.88 1.28
N ASP A 222 12.53 6.78 2.61
CA ASP A 222 13.32 7.60 3.51
C ASP A 222 14.69 6.94 3.75
N GLU A 223 15.70 7.76 4.08
CA GLU A 223 17.04 7.29 4.50
C GLU A 223 17.74 6.37 3.48
N VAL A 224 17.53 6.62 2.19
CA VAL A 224 18.10 5.87 1.06
C VAL A 224 19.62 5.73 1.14
N ASN A 225 20.30 6.71 1.72
CA ASN A 225 21.75 6.72 1.95
C ASN A 225 22.22 5.69 3.00
N THR A 226 21.32 5.09 3.79
CA THR A 226 21.67 4.16 4.87
C THR A 226 21.50 2.69 4.47
N CYS A 227 20.97 2.41 3.28
CA CYS A 227 20.77 1.05 2.79
C CYS A 227 21.98 0.53 2.01
N GLU A 228 22.04 -0.79 1.82
CA GLU A 228 23.10 -1.38 1.01
C GLU A 228 22.96 -0.95 -0.46
N PRO A 229 24.07 -0.66 -1.17
CA PRO A 229 24.02 -0.24 -2.58
C PRO A 229 23.29 -1.21 -3.51
N GLN A 230 23.27 -2.50 -3.17
CA GLN A 230 22.56 -3.53 -3.94
C GLN A 230 21.05 -3.28 -4.00
N ILE A 231 20.48 -2.71 -2.94
CA ILE A 231 19.07 -2.34 -2.86
C ILE A 231 18.74 -1.26 -3.89
N LEU A 232 19.58 -0.24 -3.99
CA LEU A 232 19.41 0.86 -4.95
C LEU A 232 19.51 0.39 -6.40
N VAL A 233 20.40 -0.56 -6.68
CA VAL A 233 20.51 -1.14 -8.03
C VAL A 233 19.21 -1.84 -8.44
N ARG A 234 18.47 -2.42 -7.50
CA ARG A 234 17.19 -3.06 -7.78
C ARG A 234 16.07 -2.04 -8.04
N LEU A 235 16.16 -0.85 -7.46
CA LEU A 235 15.22 0.24 -7.74
C LEU A 235 15.34 0.78 -9.17
N ASN A 236 16.50 0.68 -9.82
CA ASN A 236 16.68 1.13 -11.22
C ASN A 236 15.81 0.38 -12.24
N ALA A 237 15.29 -0.80 -11.87
CA ALA A 237 14.43 -1.59 -12.75
C ALA A 237 12.96 -1.18 -12.67
N VAL A 238 12.61 -0.31 -11.73
CA VAL A 238 11.28 0.24 -11.46
C VAL A 238 11.21 1.66 -12.01
#